data_AF-A0A936LWY6-F1
#
_entry.id   AF-A0A936LWY6-F1
#
_cell.length_a   1.000
_cell.length_b   1.000
_cell.length_c   1.000
_cell.angle_alpha   90.00
_cell.angle_beta   90.00
_cell.angle_gamma   90.00
#
_symmetry.space_group_name_H-M   'P 1'
#
loop_
_entity.id
_entity.type
_entity.pdbx_description
1 polymer ?
#
loop_
_entity_poly.entity_id
_entity_poly.type
_entity_poly.pdbx_seq_one_letter_code
_entity_poly.pdbx_strand_id
1 'polypeptide(L)'
;MSASLVAAAARQRATRRTARVACAADRPHAPAERRAIRRALRAWFIRHARDLPWRRTREPYRVWLSEVMLQQTQVRTVVPYYERFLAAFPSAEVLAEAPEERVLKLWEGLGYYSRARNLHRAAKQLVERHAGRFPTTADAWKALPGVGRYTAAAIASIVSGERTAVLDGNVKRVLARLCLVRARIDDKTTLDRLWELADELLDPALPGDFNQAMMELGARVCTPRRPDCDACPLARWCRARAAGEAERLPVRSARRVVPAVELLTAAVRFRGRWLLARRPATGLLAGLWGWPSVEGGDSDGAGAMEVSLLERFGVRARLGAMLGTIEHVFTHRRWVLRVYEGRAGGAQRKTPSDADWCWVTSNEMQALPLARADQKVWKLVRERPGT
;
A
#
# COMPACT_ATOMS: atom_id res chain seq x y z
N MET A 1 14.46 -26.56 58.24
CA MET A 1 14.33 -25.72 57.03
C MET A 1 14.26 -26.64 55.82
N SER A 2 13.16 -26.55 55.09
CA SER A 2 12.48 -27.71 54.50
C SER A 2 13.14 -28.31 53.25
N ALA A 3 13.08 -29.64 53.17
CA ALA A 3 13.28 -30.45 51.95
C ALA A 3 12.46 -29.96 50.73
N SER A 4 11.42 -29.15 50.99
CA SER A 4 10.59 -28.46 50.00
C SER A 4 11.35 -27.42 49.16
N LEU A 5 12.39 -26.76 49.70
CA LEU A 5 13.22 -25.81 48.95
C LEU A 5 14.18 -26.50 47.97
N VAL A 6 14.70 -27.67 48.34
CA VAL A 6 15.58 -28.48 47.48
C VAL A 6 14.77 -29.10 46.33
N ALA A 7 13.55 -29.56 46.61
CA ALA A 7 12.62 -30.05 45.60
C ALA A 7 12.16 -28.94 44.62
N ALA A 8 11.95 -27.72 45.10
CA ALA A 8 11.62 -26.57 44.25
C ALA A 8 12.78 -26.15 43.34
N ALA A 9 14.03 -26.17 43.84
CA ALA A 9 15.22 -25.90 43.06
C ALA A 9 15.53 -27.00 42.03
N ALA A 10 15.26 -28.27 42.36
CA ALA A 10 15.38 -29.40 41.43
C ALA A 10 14.30 -29.37 40.33
N ARG A 11 13.06 -28.99 40.67
CA ARG A 11 11.98 -28.75 39.69
C ARG A 11 12.28 -27.54 38.79
N GLN A 12 12.86 -26.46 39.32
CA GLN A 12 13.31 -25.31 38.53
C GLN A 12 14.52 -25.64 37.63
N ARG A 13 15.45 -26.50 38.08
CA ARG A 13 16.55 -26.99 37.24
C ARG A 13 16.06 -27.98 36.19
N ALA A 14 15.06 -28.82 36.49
CA ALA A 14 14.43 -29.73 35.53
C ALA A 14 13.60 -28.97 34.48
N THR A 15 12.83 -27.94 34.86
CA THR A 15 12.11 -27.07 33.91
C THR A 15 13.05 -26.19 33.09
N ARG A 16 14.20 -25.76 33.63
CA ARG A 16 15.26 -25.09 32.85
C ARG A 16 16.02 -26.05 31.92
N ARG A 17 16.06 -27.35 32.23
CA ARG A 17 16.70 -28.38 31.39
C ARG A 17 15.75 -28.93 30.31
N THR A 18 14.44 -28.92 30.54
CA THR A 18 13.42 -29.20 29.51
C THR A 18 13.07 -27.99 28.64
N ALA A 19 13.39 -26.76 29.05
CA ALA A 19 13.41 -25.57 28.17
C ALA A 19 14.62 -25.52 27.22
N ARG A 20 15.55 -26.48 27.31
CA ARG A 20 16.78 -26.55 26.50
C ARG A 20 16.72 -27.51 25.31
N VAL A 21 15.54 -28.04 25.00
CA VAL A 21 15.23 -28.58 23.66
C VAL A 21 14.50 -27.48 22.87
N ALA A 22 15.16 -26.33 22.73
CA ALA A 22 14.78 -25.35 21.72
C ALA A 22 15.06 -25.99 20.36
N CYS A 23 14.01 -26.48 19.70
CA CYS A 23 13.97 -26.94 18.32
C CYS A 23 14.88 -26.03 17.46
N ALA A 24 15.63 -26.57 16.51
CA ALA A 24 16.55 -25.83 15.63
C ALA A 24 15.88 -24.75 14.73
N ALA A 25 14.58 -24.51 14.90
CA ALA A 25 13.84 -23.39 14.35
C ALA A 25 14.25 -22.06 15.02
N ASP A 26 14.24 -20.96 14.27
CA ASP A 26 14.45 -19.57 14.74
C ASP A 26 15.89 -19.18 15.14
N ARG A 27 16.86 -20.10 15.09
CA ARG A 27 18.29 -19.76 15.24
C ARG A 27 18.86 -19.15 13.97
N PRO A 28 19.76 -18.16 14.07
CA PRO A 28 20.42 -17.64 12.88
C PRO A 28 21.32 -18.71 12.25
N HIS A 29 21.53 -18.59 10.94
CA HIS A 29 22.52 -19.40 10.21
C HIS A 29 23.93 -19.11 10.73
N ALA A 30 24.83 -20.10 10.69
CA ALA A 30 26.22 -19.89 11.11
C ALA A 30 26.91 -18.84 10.23
N PRO A 31 27.96 -18.13 10.71
CA PRO A 31 28.62 -17.07 9.92
C PRO A 31 29.09 -17.51 8.53
N ALA A 32 29.60 -18.75 8.39
CA ALA A 32 30.00 -19.31 7.10
C ALA A 32 28.82 -19.53 6.16
N GLU A 33 27.69 -20.01 6.67
CA GLU A 33 26.45 -20.17 5.91
C GLU A 33 25.91 -18.81 5.46
N ARG A 34 25.90 -17.80 6.34
CA ARG A 34 25.45 -16.43 5.98
C ARG A 34 26.29 -15.86 4.82
N ARG A 35 27.61 -16.04 4.85
CA ARG A 35 28.48 -15.65 3.72
C ARG A 35 28.14 -16.41 2.43
N ALA A 36 27.85 -17.70 2.52
CA ALA A 36 27.47 -18.50 1.36
C ALA A 36 26.09 -18.09 0.79
N ILE A 37 25.11 -17.85 1.66
CA ILE A 37 23.77 -17.33 1.31
C ILE A 37 23.89 -15.99 0.59
N ARG A 38 24.64 -15.03 1.15
CA ARG A 38 24.87 -13.71 0.52
C ARG A 38 25.44 -13.85 -0.89
N ARG A 39 26.48 -14.68 -1.06
CA ARG A 39 27.10 -14.95 -2.38
C ARG A 39 26.12 -15.58 -3.37
N ALA A 40 25.38 -16.60 -2.94
CA ALA A 40 24.42 -17.31 -3.80
C ALA A 40 23.27 -16.37 -4.24
N LEU A 41 22.72 -15.60 -3.30
CA LEU A 41 21.67 -14.63 -3.56
C LEU A 41 22.13 -13.54 -4.53
N ARG A 42 23.32 -12.98 -4.30
CA ARG A 42 23.90 -11.94 -5.18
C ARG A 42 24.12 -12.47 -6.59
N ALA A 43 24.74 -13.65 -6.73
CA ALA A 43 25.00 -14.26 -8.03
C ALA A 43 23.71 -14.53 -8.80
N TRP A 44 22.66 -14.99 -8.10
CA TRP A 44 21.34 -15.17 -8.69
C TRP A 44 20.72 -13.83 -9.12
N PHE A 45 20.76 -12.80 -8.25
CA PHE A 45 20.15 -11.51 -8.53
C PHE A 45 20.76 -10.82 -9.74
N ILE A 46 22.09 -10.84 -9.88
CA ILE A 46 22.78 -10.28 -11.06
C ILE A 46 22.25 -10.87 -12.38
N ARG A 47 21.91 -12.17 -12.39
CA ARG A 47 21.44 -12.87 -13.60
C ARG A 47 19.93 -12.78 -13.83
N HIS A 48 19.13 -12.60 -12.78
CA HIS A 48 17.67 -12.77 -12.85
C HIS A 48 16.88 -11.53 -12.42
N ALA A 49 17.54 -10.45 -11.97
CA ALA A 49 16.86 -9.22 -11.61
C ALA A 49 16.05 -8.70 -12.80
N ARG A 50 14.77 -8.41 -12.58
CA ARG A 50 13.98 -7.67 -13.57
C ARG A 50 14.59 -6.30 -13.79
N ASP A 51 14.71 -5.95 -15.06
CA ASP A 51 15.01 -4.60 -15.49
C ASP A 51 13.80 -3.69 -15.23
N LEU A 52 13.97 -2.75 -14.30
CA LEU A 52 12.90 -1.84 -13.84
C LEU A 52 13.43 -0.40 -13.89
N PRO A 53 12.62 0.59 -14.30
CA PRO A 53 13.09 1.96 -14.48
C PRO A 53 13.83 2.54 -13.27
N TRP A 54 13.33 2.28 -12.06
CA TRP A 54 13.92 2.75 -10.81
C TRP A 54 15.16 1.96 -10.34
N ARG A 55 15.50 0.83 -10.98
CA ARG A 55 16.74 0.08 -10.71
C ARG A 55 17.93 0.55 -11.54
N ARG A 56 17.68 1.33 -12.59
CA ARG A 56 18.71 1.89 -13.48
C ARG A 56 19.36 3.15 -12.91
N THR A 57 19.00 3.52 -11.69
CA THR A 57 19.45 4.75 -11.03
C THR A 57 19.57 4.53 -9.53
N ARG A 58 20.39 5.36 -8.88
CA ARG A 58 20.44 5.52 -7.41
C ARG A 58 20.05 6.93 -6.97
N GLU A 59 19.45 7.70 -7.88
CA GLU A 59 19.02 9.07 -7.61
C GLU A 59 17.88 9.05 -6.56
N PRO A 60 18.01 9.80 -5.44
CA PRO A 60 17.12 9.69 -4.29
C PRO A 60 15.64 9.90 -4.61
N TYR A 61 15.30 10.92 -5.42
CA TYR A 61 13.91 11.24 -5.77
C TYR A 61 13.24 10.10 -6.52
N ARG A 62 13.92 9.58 -7.55
CA ARG A 62 13.47 8.44 -8.36
C ARG A 62 13.30 7.16 -7.54
N VAL A 63 14.24 6.85 -6.65
CA VAL A 63 14.13 5.67 -5.77
C VAL A 63 12.96 5.85 -4.81
N TRP A 64 12.89 7.00 -4.12
CA TRP A 64 11.82 7.31 -3.16
C TRP A 64 10.43 7.24 -3.79
N LEU A 65 10.24 7.86 -4.96
CA LEU A 65 8.98 7.82 -5.70
C LEU A 65 8.53 6.38 -5.97
N SER A 66 9.45 5.55 -6.46
CA SER A 66 9.17 4.15 -6.77
C SER A 66 8.78 3.35 -5.52
N GLU A 67 9.49 3.54 -4.41
CA GLU A 67 9.20 2.86 -3.15
C GLU A 67 7.83 3.25 -2.59
N VAL A 68 7.44 4.53 -2.71
CA VAL A 68 6.10 4.97 -2.32
C VAL A 68 5.03 4.36 -3.23
N MET A 69 5.24 4.34 -4.54
CA MET A 69 4.30 3.73 -5.48
C MET A 69 4.15 2.22 -5.30
N LEU A 70 5.22 1.50 -4.96
CA LEU A 70 5.22 0.04 -4.76
C LEU A 70 4.53 -0.41 -3.47
N GLN A 71 4.24 0.51 -2.53
CA GLN A 71 3.47 0.18 -1.33
C GLN A 71 2.10 -0.41 -1.71
N GLN A 72 1.91 -1.70 -1.43
CA GLN A 72 0.67 -2.43 -1.72
C GLN A 72 0.21 -2.35 -3.18
N THR A 73 1.14 -2.15 -4.12
CA THR A 73 0.84 -2.03 -5.56
C THR A 73 1.79 -2.93 -6.34
N GLN A 74 1.28 -3.61 -7.38
CA GLN A 74 2.10 -4.52 -8.18
C GLN A 74 3.06 -3.75 -9.10
N VAL A 75 4.29 -4.28 -9.26
CA VAL A 75 5.33 -3.70 -10.14
C VAL A 75 4.79 -3.35 -11.53
N ARG A 76 4.11 -4.29 -12.21
CA ARG A 76 3.53 -4.07 -13.55
C ARG A 76 2.57 -2.89 -13.63
N THR A 77 1.89 -2.59 -12.52
CA THR A 77 0.95 -1.46 -12.43
C THR A 77 1.72 -0.16 -12.18
N VAL A 78 2.81 -0.21 -11.42
CA VAL A 78 3.59 0.99 -11.06
C VAL A 78 4.39 1.54 -12.24
N VAL A 79 4.95 0.70 -13.12
CA VAL A 79 5.83 1.15 -14.23
C VAL A 79 5.23 2.33 -15.03
N PRO A 80 4.03 2.25 -15.63
CA PRO A 80 3.49 3.36 -16.42
C PRO A 80 3.16 4.60 -15.56
N TYR A 81 2.83 4.42 -14.28
CA TYR A 81 2.57 5.54 -13.37
C TYR A 81 3.86 6.26 -13.02
N TYR A 82 4.93 5.52 -12.75
CA TYR A 82 6.25 6.04 -12.44
C TYR A 82 6.79 6.93 -13.57
N GLU A 83 6.72 6.43 -14.80
CA GLU A 83 7.18 7.15 -15.99
C GLU A 83 6.39 8.43 -16.23
N ARG A 84 5.05 8.37 -16.21
CA ARG A 84 4.19 9.56 -16.38
C ARG A 84 4.38 10.57 -15.25
N PHE A 85 4.55 10.10 -14.02
CA PHE A 85 4.72 10.99 -12.86
C PHE A 85 6.06 11.72 -12.94
N LEU A 86 7.15 11.04 -13.31
CA LEU A 86 8.45 11.68 -13.52
C LEU A 86 8.47 12.64 -14.71
N ALA A 87 7.72 12.34 -15.78
CA ALA A 87 7.59 13.26 -16.90
C ALA A 87 6.93 14.58 -16.49
N ALA A 88 5.96 14.54 -15.57
CA ALA A 88 5.29 15.73 -15.05
C ALA A 88 6.05 16.42 -13.90
N PHE A 89 6.70 15.63 -13.05
CA PHE A 89 7.43 16.06 -11.86
C PHE A 89 8.82 15.42 -11.87
N PRO A 90 9.80 16.03 -12.57
CA PRO A 90 11.12 15.43 -12.73
C PRO A 90 11.99 15.51 -11.46
N SER A 91 11.63 16.36 -10.50
CA SER A 91 12.35 16.54 -9.22
C SER A 91 11.41 16.77 -8.04
N ALA A 92 11.94 16.71 -6.82
CA ALA A 92 11.17 16.99 -5.61
C ALA A 92 10.71 18.46 -5.52
N GLU A 93 11.49 19.40 -6.06
CA GLU A 93 11.16 20.82 -6.14
C GLU A 93 9.91 21.03 -7.01
N VAL A 94 9.91 20.48 -8.23
CA VAL A 94 8.75 20.58 -9.13
C VAL A 94 7.52 19.89 -8.53
N LEU A 95 7.71 18.76 -7.82
CA LEU A 95 6.62 18.12 -7.10
C LEU A 95 6.09 18.98 -5.94
N ALA A 96 6.97 19.67 -5.21
CA ALA A 96 6.59 20.50 -4.07
C ALA A 96 5.79 21.75 -4.47
N GLU A 97 6.10 22.32 -5.63
CA GLU A 97 5.39 23.49 -6.18
C GLU A 97 4.04 23.13 -6.82
N ALA A 98 3.82 21.86 -7.13
CA ALA A 98 2.63 21.42 -7.85
C ALA A 98 1.33 21.60 -7.03
N PRO A 99 0.21 21.98 -7.67
CA PRO A 99 -1.09 21.90 -7.03
C PRO A 99 -1.42 20.46 -6.61
N GLU A 100 -1.95 20.26 -5.40
CA GLU A 100 -2.28 18.91 -4.90
C GLU A 100 -3.22 18.16 -5.85
N GLU A 101 -4.18 18.85 -6.44
CA GLU A 101 -5.13 18.26 -7.40
C GLU A 101 -4.41 17.63 -8.59
N ARG A 102 -3.36 18.27 -9.12
CA ARG A 102 -2.54 17.73 -10.22
C ARG A 102 -1.79 16.47 -9.79
N VAL A 103 -1.26 16.46 -8.56
CA VAL A 103 -0.59 15.28 -7.98
C VAL A 103 -1.56 14.11 -7.84
N LEU A 104 -2.75 14.36 -7.28
CA LEU A 104 -3.79 13.34 -7.13
C LEU A 104 -4.30 12.83 -8.47
N LYS A 105 -4.38 13.70 -9.47
CA LYS A 105 -4.80 13.32 -10.83
C LYS A 105 -3.79 12.37 -11.47
N LEU A 106 -2.50 12.65 -11.35
CA LEU A 106 -1.46 11.75 -11.87
C LEU A 106 -1.37 10.43 -11.09
N TRP A 107 -1.79 10.43 -9.82
CA TRP A 107 -1.91 9.24 -8.96
C TRP A 107 -3.21 8.45 -9.17
N GLU A 108 -4.17 8.99 -9.94
CA GLU A 108 -5.51 8.45 -10.09
C GLU A 108 -5.50 6.98 -10.55
N GLY A 109 -6.19 6.13 -9.80
CA GLY A 109 -6.28 4.70 -10.09
C GLY A 109 -5.17 3.83 -9.50
N LEU A 110 -4.11 4.42 -8.90
CA LEU A 110 -3.07 3.68 -8.17
C LEU A 110 -3.50 3.28 -6.75
N GLY A 111 -4.56 3.92 -6.22
CA GLY A 111 -5.12 3.64 -4.90
C GLY A 111 -4.26 4.17 -3.75
N TYR A 112 -4.78 4.08 -2.52
CA TYR A 112 -4.13 4.58 -1.29
C TYR A 112 -3.60 6.02 -1.44
N TYR A 113 -4.51 6.96 -1.75
CA TYR A 113 -4.19 8.35 -2.09
C TYR A 113 -3.49 9.13 -0.96
N SER A 114 -3.57 8.66 0.28
CA SER A 114 -2.74 9.19 1.38
C SER A 114 -1.24 9.10 1.08
N ARG A 115 -0.81 8.12 0.26
CA ARG A 115 0.59 8.02 -0.21
C ARG A 115 0.99 9.22 -1.06
N ALA A 116 0.17 9.60 -2.05
CA ALA A 116 0.45 10.74 -2.91
C ALA A 116 0.51 12.04 -2.10
N ARG A 117 -0.41 12.22 -1.14
CA ARG A 117 -0.42 13.38 -0.24
C ARG A 117 0.80 13.42 0.67
N ASN A 118 1.16 12.29 1.25
CA ASN A 118 2.34 12.21 2.09
C ASN A 118 3.62 12.47 1.30
N LEU A 119 3.73 11.90 0.09
CA LEU A 119 4.81 12.18 -0.85
C LEU A 119 4.89 13.69 -1.14
N HIS A 120 3.78 14.33 -1.47
CA HIS A 120 3.72 15.76 -1.76
C HIS A 120 4.10 16.63 -0.54
N ARG A 121 3.56 16.33 0.65
CA ARG A 121 3.94 17.02 1.90
C ARG A 121 5.40 16.83 2.25
N ALA A 122 5.94 15.62 2.06
CA ALA A 122 7.34 15.33 2.29
C ALA A 122 8.25 16.07 1.30
N ALA A 123 7.83 16.21 0.03
CA ALA A 123 8.57 17.01 -0.96
C ALA A 123 8.62 18.49 -0.55
N LYS A 124 7.49 19.07 -0.13
CA LYS A 124 7.44 20.43 0.43
C LYS A 124 8.36 20.60 1.63
N GLN A 125 8.29 19.68 2.59
CA GLN A 125 9.15 19.70 3.77
C GLN A 125 10.64 19.59 3.41
N LEU A 126 10.98 18.81 2.39
CA LEU A 126 12.36 18.63 1.90
C LEU A 126 12.91 19.92 1.28
N VAL A 127 12.11 20.61 0.47
CA VAL A 127 12.48 21.90 -0.11
C VAL A 127 12.62 22.98 0.97
N GLU A 128 11.63 23.11 1.85
CA GLU A 128 11.58 24.13 2.90
C GLU A 128 12.67 23.98 3.96
N ARG A 129 12.93 22.75 4.44
CA ARG A 129 13.78 22.50 5.61
C ARG A 129 15.17 21.97 5.29
N HIS A 130 15.33 21.36 4.12
CA HIS A 130 16.59 20.72 3.73
C HIS A 130 17.22 21.36 2.49
N ALA A 131 16.68 22.49 2.01
CA ALA A 131 17.13 23.18 0.81
C ALA A 131 17.28 22.23 -0.39
N GLY A 132 16.31 21.32 -0.56
CA GLY A 132 16.32 20.31 -1.63
C GLY A 132 17.25 19.11 -1.39
N ARG A 133 17.99 19.06 -0.28
CA ARG A 133 18.91 17.94 0.02
C ARG A 133 18.18 16.74 0.59
N PHE A 134 18.39 15.58 -0.02
CA PHE A 134 17.81 14.33 0.46
C PHE A 134 18.49 13.79 1.71
N PRO A 135 17.73 13.18 2.65
CA PRO A 135 18.31 12.48 3.78
C PRO A 135 19.24 11.35 3.33
N THR A 136 20.29 11.10 4.11
CA THR A 136 21.22 10.00 3.84
C THR A 136 21.04 8.81 4.77
N THR A 137 20.36 8.99 5.90
CA THR A 137 20.11 7.93 6.90
C THR A 137 18.63 7.54 6.98
N ALA A 138 18.37 6.29 7.32
CA ALA A 138 17.03 5.72 7.46
C ALA A 138 16.23 6.47 8.53
N ASP A 139 16.86 6.84 9.65
CA ASP A 139 16.20 7.62 10.70
C ASP A 139 15.75 9.01 10.20
N ALA A 140 16.59 9.68 9.41
CA ALA A 140 16.23 10.96 8.82
C ALA A 140 15.13 10.82 7.74
N TRP A 141 15.19 9.76 6.92
CA TRP A 141 14.11 9.43 5.98
C TRP A 141 12.77 9.19 6.70
N LYS A 142 12.80 8.48 7.83
CA LYS A 142 11.61 8.15 8.63
C LYS A 142 10.93 9.37 9.27
N ALA A 143 11.64 10.51 9.38
CA ALA A 143 11.06 11.77 9.83
C ALA A 143 10.14 12.42 8.76
N LEU A 144 10.18 11.97 7.52
CA LEU A 144 9.34 12.49 6.44
C LEU A 144 7.93 11.86 6.44
N PRO A 145 6.87 12.64 6.12
CA PRO A 145 5.51 12.13 6.03
C PRO A 145 5.38 10.89 5.13
N GLY A 146 4.74 9.85 5.65
CA GLY A 146 4.47 8.61 4.92
C GLY A 146 5.66 7.69 4.70
N VAL A 147 6.83 8.02 5.27
CA VAL A 147 8.01 7.15 5.24
C VAL A 147 8.06 6.30 6.51
N GLY A 148 7.67 5.03 6.39
CA GLY A 148 7.78 4.06 7.47
C GLY A 148 9.16 3.39 7.53
N ARG A 149 9.39 2.55 8.55
CA ARG A 149 10.67 1.81 8.77
C ARG A 149 11.15 1.08 7.52
N TYR A 150 10.25 0.36 6.82
CA TYR A 150 10.60 -0.33 5.59
C TYR A 150 11.08 0.64 4.50
N THR A 151 10.30 1.68 4.20
CA THR A 151 10.59 2.63 3.12
C THR A 151 11.88 3.38 3.39
N ALA A 152 12.09 3.81 4.63
CA ALA A 152 13.33 4.45 5.06
C ALA A 152 14.55 3.56 4.83
N ALA A 153 14.50 2.30 5.29
CA ALA A 153 15.58 1.35 5.11
C ALA A 153 15.84 1.00 3.64
N ALA A 154 14.79 0.85 2.85
CA ALA A 154 14.90 0.59 1.41
C ALA A 154 15.63 1.73 0.71
N ILE A 155 15.21 2.97 0.93
CA ILE A 155 15.83 4.14 0.28
C ILE A 155 17.27 4.31 0.76
N ALA A 156 17.52 4.34 2.07
CA ALA A 156 18.85 4.60 2.61
C ALA A 156 19.87 3.52 2.22
N SER A 157 19.47 2.25 2.17
CA SER A 157 20.35 1.16 1.72
C SER A 157 20.66 1.21 0.22
N ILE A 158 19.71 1.65 -0.62
CA ILE A 158 19.88 1.75 -2.08
C ILE A 158 20.69 2.99 -2.47
N VAL A 159 20.36 4.13 -1.88
CA VAL A 159 20.87 5.45 -2.25
C VAL A 159 22.20 5.73 -1.57
N SER A 160 22.27 5.51 -0.25
CA SER A 160 23.43 5.88 0.58
C SER A 160 24.29 4.69 1.00
N GLY A 161 23.87 3.46 0.69
CA GLY A 161 24.56 2.25 1.12
C GLY A 161 24.49 2.01 2.64
N GLU A 162 23.50 2.58 3.33
CA GLU A 162 23.35 2.34 4.77
C GLU A 162 23.07 0.87 5.07
N ARG A 163 23.73 0.35 6.10
CA ARG A 163 23.65 -1.06 6.51
C ARG A 163 22.39 -1.33 7.33
N THR A 164 21.24 -1.19 6.69
CA THR A 164 19.92 -1.46 7.27
C THR A 164 19.17 -2.44 6.37
N ALA A 165 18.65 -3.52 6.96
CA ALA A 165 17.86 -4.48 6.20
C ALA A 165 16.45 -3.95 5.92
N VAL A 166 15.74 -4.58 4.98
CA VAL A 166 14.32 -4.32 4.73
C VAL A 166 13.46 -5.51 5.13
N LEU A 167 12.20 -5.24 5.50
CA LEU A 167 11.25 -6.30 5.87
C LEU A 167 9.84 -6.04 5.33
N ASP A 168 9.67 -6.23 4.02
CA ASP A 168 8.36 -6.23 3.36
C ASP A 168 7.65 -7.60 3.46
N GLY A 169 6.48 -7.74 2.85
CA GLY A 169 5.76 -9.02 2.82
C GLY A 169 6.51 -10.16 2.11
N ASN A 170 7.42 -9.84 1.18
CA ASN A 170 8.26 -10.81 0.49
C ASN A 170 9.39 -11.30 1.38
N VAL A 171 10.15 -10.38 1.98
CA VAL A 171 11.27 -10.70 2.86
C VAL A 171 10.79 -11.43 4.11
N LYS A 172 9.66 -11.04 4.72
CA LYS A 172 9.06 -11.80 5.85
C LYS A 172 8.83 -13.26 5.50
N ARG A 173 8.30 -13.54 4.30
CA ARG A 173 8.04 -14.91 3.83
C ARG A 173 9.33 -15.67 3.56
N VAL A 174 10.30 -15.04 2.90
CA VAL A 174 11.61 -15.66 2.62
C VAL A 174 12.29 -16.02 3.93
N LEU A 175 12.37 -15.10 4.89
CA LEU A 175 13.00 -15.33 6.20
C LEU A 175 12.24 -16.36 7.03
N ALA A 176 10.91 -16.30 7.07
CA ALA A 176 10.11 -17.30 7.79
C ALA A 176 10.37 -18.72 7.26
N ARG A 177 10.53 -18.90 5.95
CA ARG A 177 10.86 -20.20 5.35
C ARG A 177 12.32 -20.58 5.55
N LEU A 178 13.24 -19.65 5.32
CA LEU A 178 14.68 -19.87 5.46
C LEU A 178 15.04 -20.32 6.89
N CYS A 179 14.45 -19.66 7.88
CA CYS A 179 14.73 -19.89 9.31
C CYS A 179 13.72 -20.82 10.02
N LEU A 180 12.69 -21.30 9.32
CA LEU A 180 11.60 -22.15 9.85
C LEU A 180 10.79 -21.49 10.99
N VAL A 181 10.42 -20.22 10.80
CA VAL A 181 9.59 -19.45 11.75
C VAL A 181 8.15 -19.91 11.67
N ARG A 182 7.70 -20.69 12.65
CA ARG A 182 6.32 -21.20 12.75
C ARG A 182 5.37 -20.29 13.52
N ALA A 183 5.91 -19.33 14.27
CA ALA A 183 5.12 -18.30 14.93
C ALA A 183 4.40 -17.40 13.89
N ARG A 184 3.30 -16.79 14.30
CA ARG A 184 2.52 -15.91 13.43
C ARG A 184 3.33 -14.66 13.11
N ILE A 185 3.46 -14.34 11.82
CA ILE A 185 4.31 -13.23 11.37
C ILE A 185 3.68 -11.85 11.59
N ASP A 186 2.43 -11.79 12.05
CA ASP A 186 1.73 -10.57 12.44
C ASP A 186 1.89 -10.25 13.94
N ASP A 187 2.41 -11.19 14.74
CA ASP A 187 2.70 -10.93 16.15
C ASP A 187 3.93 -10.02 16.28
N LYS A 188 3.88 -9.05 17.20
CA LYS A 188 4.94 -8.06 17.39
C LYS A 188 6.31 -8.72 17.66
N THR A 189 6.35 -9.70 18.56
CA THR A 189 7.57 -10.43 18.92
C THR A 189 8.18 -11.15 17.73
N THR A 190 7.36 -11.81 16.91
CA THR A 190 7.81 -12.47 15.67
C THR A 190 8.32 -11.45 14.65
N LEU A 191 7.66 -10.30 14.52
CA LEU A 191 8.11 -9.22 13.63
C LEU A 191 9.46 -8.66 14.05
N ASP A 192 9.67 -8.40 15.35
CA ASP A 192 10.94 -7.93 15.88
C ASP A 192 12.05 -8.95 15.63
N ARG A 193 11.76 -10.25 15.83
CA ARG A 193 12.71 -11.32 15.50
C ARG A 193 13.04 -11.41 14.02
N LEU A 194 12.06 -11.21 13.13
CA LEU A 194 12.30 -11.20 11.69
C LEU A 194 13.16 -10.00 11.26
N TRP A 195 13.06 -8.86 11.93
CA TRP A 195 13.95 -7.73 11.71
C TRP A 195 15.40 -8.07 12.10
N GLU A 196 15.61 -8.66 13.27
CA GLU A 196 16.94 -9.13 13.70
C GLU A 196 17.55 -10.11 12.68
N LEU A 197 16.77 -11.11 12.25
CA LEU A 197 17.22 -12.07 11.24
C LEU A 197 17.57 -11.40 9.90
N ALA A 198 16.84 -10.36 9.51
CA ALA A 198 17.12 -9.59 8.31
C ALA A 198 18.46 -8.85 8.44
N ASP A 199 18.68 -8.15 9.55
CA ASP A 199 19.92 -7.41 9.83
C ASP A 199 21.13 -8.35 9.95
N GLU A 200 20.97 -9.50 10.60
CA GLU A 200 22.02 -10.51 10.69
C GLU A 200 22.42 -11.09 9.32
N LEU A 201 21.47 -11.25 8.41
CA LEU A 201 21.69 -11.82 7.08
C LEU A 201 22.19 -10.79 6.05
N LEU A 202 21.91 -9.50 6.27
CA LEU A 202 22.28 -8.39 5.38
C LEU A 202 23.75 -8.46 4.94
N ASP A 203 24.01 -8.24 3.65
CA ASP A 203 25.37 -8.05 3.16
C ASP A 203 25.85 -6.63 3.50
N PRO A 204 26.83 -6.45 4.42
CA PRO A 204 27.30 -5.13 4.82
C PRO A 204 28.09 -4.40 3.71
N ALA A 205 28.53 -5.11 2.66
CA ALA A 205 29.24 -4.52 1.54
C ALA A 205 28.28 -3.95 0.47
N LEU A 206 27.11 -4.57 0.31
CA LEU A 206 26.12 -4.21 -0.72
C LEU A 206 24.69 -4.29 -0.17
N PRO A 207 24.33 -3.48 0.84
CA PRO A 207 23.06 -3.62 1.54
C PRO A 207 21.85 -3.36 0.62
N GLY A 208 21.92 -2.35 -0.25
CA GLY A 208 20.86 -2.06 -1.22
C GLY A 208 20.60 -3.19 -2.21
N ASP A 209 21.66 -3.74 -2.82
CA ASP A 209 21.52 -4.86 -3.76
C ASP A 209 21.03 -6.13 -3.05
N PHE A 210 21.50 -6.38 -1.82
CA PHE A 210 21.03 -7.50 -1.01
C PHE A 210 19.54 -7.39 -0.67
N ASN A 211 19.10 -6.22 -0.22
CA ASN A 211 17.69 -5.94 0.08
C ASN A 211 16.81 -6.14 -1.16
N GLN A 212 17.23 -5.60 -2.31
CA GLN A 212 16.53 -5.80 -3.57
C GLN A 212 16.49 -7.26 -4.01
N ALA A 213 17.58 -8.02 -3.81
CA ALA A 213 17.63 -9.43 -4.13
C ALA A 213 16.68 -10.27 -3.25
N MET A 214 16.58 -9.96 -1.96
CA MET A 214 15.63 -10.62 -1.05
C MET A 214 14.18 -10.36 -1.47
N MET A 215 13.86 -9.12 -1.85
CA MET A 215 12.54 -8.76 -2.37
C MET A 215 12.23 -9.47 -3.70
N GLU A 216 13.20 -9.50 -4.62
CA GLU A 216 13.07 -10.15 -5.93
C GLU A 216 12.88 -11.66 -5.79
N LEU A 217 13.66 -12.31 -4.91
CA LEU A 217 13.54 -13.73 -4.61
C LEU A 217 12.14 -14.07 -4.10
N GLY A 218 11.62 -13.30 -3.15
CA GLY A 218 10.26 -13.49 -2.66
C GLY A 218 9.22 -13.25 -3.75
N ALA A 219 9.41 -12.24 -4.60
CA ALA A 219 8.46 -11.90 -5.66
C ALA A 219 8.39 -12.96 -6.79
N ARG A 220 9.50 -13.64 -7.09
CA ARG A 220 9.63 -14.47 -8.32
C ARG A 220 9.78 -15.96 -8.07
N VAL A 221 10.40 -16.36 -6.96
CA VAL A 221 10.79 -17.76 -6.71
C VAL A 221 10.14 -18.28 -5.45
N CYS A 222 10.39 -17.62 -4.32
CA CYS A 222 9.81 -17.96 -3.03
C CYS A 222 8.41 -17.32 -2.91
N THR A 223 7.49 -17.70 -3.79
CA THR A 223 6.14 -17.14 -3.92
C THR A 223 5.19 -17.62 -2.82
N PRO A 224 4.05 -16.95 -2.56
CA PRO A 224 3.12 -17.35 -1.50
C PRO A 224 2.58 -18.78 -1.63
N ARG A 225 2.31 -19.24 -2.85
CA ARG A 225 1.81 -20.58 -3.17
C ARG A 225 2.72 -21.21 -4.21
N ARG A 226 3.03 -22.51 -4.07
CA ARG A 226 3.91 -23.25 -4.98
C ARG A 226 5.24 -22.51 -5.25
N PRO A 227 6.06 -22.26 -4.20
CA PRO A 227 7.37 -21.68 -4.40
C PRO A 227 8.23 -22.64 -5.23
N ASP A 228 9.02 -22.09 -6.15
CA ASP A 228 9.95 -22.86 -6.96
C ASP A 228 11.22 -23.14 -6.15
N CYS A 229 11.12 -24.16 -5.28
CA CYS A 229 12.18 -24.53 -4.36
C CYS A 229 13.40 -25.14 -5.07
N ASP A 230 13.26 -25.62 -6.31
CA ASP A 230 14.35 -26.23 -7.05
C ASP A 230 15.15 -25.17 -7.83
N ALA A 231 14.50 -24.12 -8.33
CA ALA A 231 15.20 -22.94 -8.86
C ALA A 231 15.73 -21.98 -7.78
N CYS A 232 15.44 -22.22 -6.50
CA CYS A 232 15.79 -21.30 -5.42
C CYS A 232 17.30 -21.31 -5.11
N PRO A 233 18.01 -20.16 -5.21
CA PRO A 233 19.44 -20.09 -4.89
C PRO A 233 19.74 -20.35 -3.41
N LEU A 234 18.72 -20.30 -2.55
CA LEU A 234 18.84 -20.52 -1.11
C LEU A 234 18.37 -21.92 -0.68
N ALA A 235 17.99 -22.79 -1.62
CA ALA A 235 17.39 -24.10 -1.36
C ALA A 235 18.21 -24.94 -0.36
N ARG A 236 19.54 -24.95 -0.51
CA ARG A 236 20.48 -25.68 0.34
C ARG A 236 20.41 -25.28 1.82
N TRP A 237 20.13 -24.02 2.12
CA TRP A 237 20.08 -23.50 3.49
C TRP A 237 18.65 -23.34 4.02
N CYS A 238 17.64 -23.57 3.19
CA CYS A 238 16.24 -23.35 3.56
C CYS A 238 15.71 -24.46 4.48
N ARG A 239 15.52 -24.13 5.75
CA ARG A 239 15.02 -25.09 6.75
C ARG A 239 13.57 -25.52 6.50
N ALA A 240 12.71 -24.64 5.98
CA ALA A 240 11.35 -25.03 5.60
C ALA A 240 11.32 -25.94 4.36
N ARG A 241 12.29 -25.83 3.44
CA ARG A 241 12.42 -26.81 2.34
C ARG A 241 12.82 -28.17 2.90
N ALA A 242 13.84 -28.22 3.74
CA ALA A 242 14.30 -29.46 4.37
C ALA A 242 13.20 -30.14 5.21
N ALA A 243 12.33 -29.36 5.85
CA ALA A 243 11.20 -29.87 6.63
C ALA A 243 9.91 -30.15 5.82
N GLY A 244 9.86 -29.84 4.52
CA GLY A 244 8.64 -29.97 3.72
C GLY A 244 7.52 -28.98 4.09
N GLU A 245 7.85 -27.85 4.71
CA GLU A 245 6.89 -26.87 5.24
C GLU A 245 6.83 -25.54 4.47
N ALA A 246 7.58 -25.41 3.36
CA ALA A 246 7.68 -24.15 2.62
C ALA A 246 6.32 -23.56 2.24
N GLU A 247 5.34 -24.37 1.80
CA GLU A 247 4.01 -23.88 1.43
C GLU A 247 3.13 -23.49 2.62
N ARG A 248 3.38 -24.06 3.81
CA ARG A 248 2.61 -23.78 5.04
C ARG A 248 3.06 -22.48 5.70
N LEU A 249 4.22 -21.96 5.32
CA LEU A 249 4.79 -20.74 5.88
C LEU A 249 4.71 -19.55 4.91
N PRO A 250 4.52 -18.32 5.42
CA PRO A 250 4.40 -17.96 6.85
C PRO A 250 2.99 -18.20 7.42
N VAL A 251 2.91 -18.46 8.72
CA VAL A 251 1.64 -18.46 9.47
C VAL A 251 1.15 -17.03 9.64
N ARG A 252 -0.13 -16.77 9.37
CA ARG A 252 -0.79 -15.46 9.48
C ARG A 252 -2.12 -15.59 10.22
N SER A 253 -2.61 -14.51 10.82
CA SER A 253 -4.00 -14.46 11.28
C SER A 253 -5.00 -14.76 10.16
N ALA A 254 -6.14 -15.33 10.57
CA ALA A 254 -7.31 -15.40 9.72
C ALA A 254 -7.70 -13.99 9.24
N ARG A 255 -8.10 -13.91 7.96
CA ARG A 255 -8.53 -12.65 7.35
C ARG A 255 -9.85 -12.22 8.00
N ARG A 256 -9.91 -10.97 8.48
CA ARG A 256 -11.15 -10.39 9.01
C ARG A 256 -12.22 -10.30 7.91
N VAL A 257 -13.48 -10.50 8.30
CA VAL A 257 -14.63 -10.21 7.44
C VAL A 257 -14.64 -8.71 7.16
N VAL A 258 -14.74 -8.36 5.88
CA VAL A 258 -14.73 -6.98 5.42
C VAL A 258 -16.18 -6.47 5.43
N PRO A 259 -16.55 -5.49 6.27
CA PRO A 259 -17.94 -5.02 6.37
C PRO A 259 -18.39 -4.37 5.06
N ALA A 260 -19.64 -4.61 4.68
CA ALA A 260 -20.30 -3.93 3.58
C ALA A 260 -20.99 -2.65 4.08
N VAL A 261 -20.89 -1.58 3.30
CA VAL A 261 -21.58 -0.31 3.52
C VAL A 261 -22.39 -0.03 2.26
N GLU A 262 -23.69 0.11 2.41
CA GLU A 262 -24.60 0.45 1.32
C GLU A 262 -24.66 1.97 1.15
N LEU A 263 -24.51 2.43 -0.09
CA LEU A 263 -24.51 3.85 -0.44
C LEU A 263 -25.57 4.12 -1.50
N LEU A 264 -26.47 5.04 -1.21
CA LEU A 264 -27.30 5.69 -2.23
C LEU A 264 -26.42 6.71 -2.96
N THR A 265 -26.40 6.69 -4.29
CA THR A 265 -25.51 7.52 -5.12
C THR A 265 -26.28 8.17 -6.25
N ALA A 266 -26.20 9.50 -6.39
CA ALA A 266 -26.91 10.24 -7.42
C ALA A 266 -26.01 10.72 -8.57
N ALA A 267 -26.40 10.40 -9.79
CA ALA A 267 -25.91 11.01 -11.01
C ALA A 267 -26.92 12.07 -11.50
N VAL A 268 -26.73 13.32 -11.07
CA VAL A 268 -27.66 14.41 -11.39
C VAL A 268 -27.14 15.24 -12.55
N ARG A 269 -27.99 15.45 -13.57
CA ARG A 269 -27.70 16.30 -14.73
C ARG A 269 -28.48 17.62 -14.67
N PHE A 270 -27.81 18.72 -15.02
CA PHE A 270 -28.41 20.05 -15.22
C PHE A 270 -27.74 20.75 -16.40
N ARG A 271 -28.52 21.10 -17.44
CA ARG A 271 -28.04 21.82 -18.64
C ARG A 271 -26.75 21.24 -19.24
N GLY A 272 -26.71 19.90 -19.41
CA GLY A 272 -25.55 19.19 -19.97
C GLY A 272 -24.35 19.02 -19.02
N ARG A 273 -24.47 19.43 -17.76
CA ARG A 273 -23.45 19.27 -16.71
C ARG A 273 -23.90 18.29 -15.64
N TRP A 274 -22.93 17.70 -14.95
CA TRP A 274 -23.09 16.73 -13.87
C TRP A 274 -22.71 17.32 -12.53
N LEU A 275 -23.46 16.99 -11.49
CA LEU A 275 -23.13 17.37 -10.13
C LEU A 275 -22.06 16.43 -9.56
N LEU A 276 -20.95 17.00 -9.10
CA LEU A 276 -19.95 16.28 -8.30
C LEU A 276 -19.72 16.99 -6.99
N ALA A 277 -19.31 16.22 -5.98
CA ALA A 277 -18.92 16.72 -4.67
C ALA A 277 -17.49 16.29 -4.34
N ARG A 278 -16.73 17.20 -3.72
CA ARG A 278 -15.43 16.93 -3.13
C ARG A 278 -15.65 16.24 -1.78
N ARG A 279 -14.96 15.12 -1.57
CA ARG A 279 -15.01 14.42 -0.28
C ARG A 279 -14.28 15.22 0.81
N PRO A 280 -14.64 15.03 2.10
CA PRO A 280 -13.98 15.69 3.21
C PRO A 280 -12.45 15.56 3.16
N ALA A 281 -11.73 16.50 3.78
CA ALA A 281 -10.26 16.52 3.80
C ALA A 281 -9.63 15.32 4.56
N THR A 282 -10.43 14.61 5.35
CA THR A 282 -10.01 13.43 6.12
C THR A 282 -10.91 12.22 5.82
N GLY A 283 -10.44 11.02 6.18
CA GLY A 283 -11.20 9.78 5.97
C GLY A 283 -10.99 9.12 4.61
N LEU A 284 -11.96 8.29 4.22
CA LEU A 284 -11.84 7.45 3.03
C LEU A 284 -11.95 8.28 1.74
N LEU A 285 -10.98 8.11 0.85
CA LEU A 285 -10.91 8.84 -0.42
C LEU A 285 -10.95 10.37 -0.23
N ALA A 286 -10.40 10.84 0.91
CA ALA A 286 -10.38 12.24 1.30
C ALA A 286 -9.98 13.15 0.14
N GLY A 287 -10.64 14.30 -0.01
CA GLY A 287 -10.37 15.33 -1.01
C GLY A 287 -10.52 14.92 -2.49
N LEU A 288 -10.89 13.66 -2.80
CA LEU A 288 -11.22 13.26 -4.17
C LEU A 288 -12.63 13.70 -4.52
N TRP A 289 -12.85 14.00 -5.80
CA TRP A 289 -14.17 14.24 -6.34
C TRP A 289 -14.93 12.94 -6.51
N GLY A 290 -16.25 13.02 -6.41
CA GLY A 290 -17.13 11.88 -6.66
C GLY A 290 -18.57 12.27 -6.76
N TRP A 291 -19.39 11.25 -7.03
CA TRP A 291 -20.83 11.41 -7.09
C TRP A 291 -21.38 11.68 -5.68
N PRO A 292 -22.39 12.56 -5.54
CA PRO A 292 -23.12 12.68 -4.28
C PRO A 292 -23.60 11.33 -3.78
N SER A 293 -23.14 10.94 -2.59
CA SER A 293 -23.53 9.68 -1.96
C SER A 293 -23.83 9.85 -0.47
N VAL A 294 -24.75 9.04 0.05
CA VAL A 294 -25.07 8.88 1.48
C VAL A 294 -25.20 7.40 1.84
N GLU A 295 -24.89 7.05 3.08
CA GLU A 295 -25.15 5.71 3.61
C GLU A 295 -26.67 5.47 3.71
N GLY A 296 -27.15 4.32 3.26
CA GLY A 296 -28.58 3.98 3.29
C GLY A 296 -28.90 2.62 2.68
N GLY A 297 -29.86 1.90 3.28
CA GLY A 297 -30.19 0.51 2.94
C GLY A 297 -31.67 0.19 2.59
N ASP A 298 -32.64 1.05 2.91
CA ASP A 298 -34.07 0.70 2.88
C ASP A 298 -34.96 1.53 1.91
N SER A 299 -36.27 1.22 1.89
CA SER A 299 -37.23 1.08 0.78
C SER A 299 -37.62 2.30 -0.07
N ASP A 300 -37.02 3.48 0.11
CA ASP A 300 -37.12 4.60 -0.85
C ASP A 300 -35.77 5.30 -1.03
N GLY A 301 -34.84 4.59 -1.69
CA GLY A 301 -33.50 5.10 -1.94
C GLY A 301 -33.45 6.32 -2.87
N ALA A 302 -34.48 6.55 -3.69
CA ALA A 302 -34.55 7.72 -4.55
C ALA A 302 -34.96 8.97 -3.74
N GLY A 303 -36.07 8.89 -2.99
CA GLY A 303 -36.55 10.00 -2.16
C GLY A 303 -35.53 10.41 -1.09
N ALA A 304 -34.91 9.44 -0.40
CA ALA A 304 -33.87 9.74 0.59
C ALA A 304 -32.66 10.47 -0.02
N MET A 305 -32.28 10.11 -1.25
CA MET A 305 -31.18 10.76 -1.96
C MET A 305 -31.57 12.17 -2.45
N GLU A 306 -32.82 12.39 -2.89
CA GLU A 306 -33.33 13.72 -3.22
C GLU A 306 -33.29 14.68 -2.03
N VAL A 307 -33.71 14.22 -0.85
CA VAL A 307 -33.62 14.99 0.41
C VAL A 307 -32.17 15.35 0.70
N SER A 308 -31.25 14.38 0.61
CA SER A 308 -29.84 14.63 0.84
C SER A 308 -29.23 15.65 -0.13
N LEU A 309 -29.65 15.62 -1.40
CA LEU A 309 -29.19 16.58 -2.41
C LEU A 309 -29.62 18.01 -2.06
N LEU A 310 -30.86 18.17 -1.57
CA LEU A 310 -31.38 19.46 -1.14
C LEU A 310 -30.67 19.96 0.12
N GLU A 311 -30.53 19.12 1.14
CA GLU A 311 -29.94 19.51 2.43
C GLU A 311 -28.45 19.85 2.32
N ARG A 312 -27.68 19.04 1.59
CA ARG A 312 -26.22 19.17 1.53
C ARG A 312 -25.74 20.13 0.46
N PHE A 313 -26.44 20.19 -0.67
CA PHE A 313 -25.99 20.95 -1.84
C PHE A 313 -26.97 22.04 -2.26
N GLY A 314 -28.16 22.13 -1.66
CA GLY A 314 -29.22 23.03 -2.10
C GLY A 314 -29.78 22.66 -3.48
N VAL A 315 -29.54 21.44 -3.95
CA VAL A 315 -29.89 21.00 -5.31
C VAL A 315 -31.23 20.28 -5.27
N ARG A 316 -32.26 20.92 -5.82
CA ARG A 316 -33.55 20.26 -6.10
C ARG A 316 -33.43 19.45 -7.37
N ALA A 317 -33.42 18.13 -7.23
CA ALA A 317 -33.40 17.18 -8.32
C ALA A 317 -34.53 16.16 -8.19
N ARG A 318 -34.97 15.63 -9.33
CA ARG A 318 -35.86 14.48 -9.39
C ARG A 318 -35.09 13.29 -9.93
N LEU A 319 -35.00 12.23 -9.13
CA LEU A 319 -34.33 10.97 -9.44
C LEU A 319 -35.35 9.99 -10.02
N GLY A 320 -34.91 9.21 -11.01
CA GLY A 320 -35.70 8.13 -11.61
C GLY A 320 -35.52 6.80 -10.87
N ALA A 321 -35.92 5.71 -11.52
CA ALA A 321 -35.63 4.36 -11.05
C ALA A 321 -34.12 4.12 -10.92
N MET A 322 -33.73 3.21 -10.02
CA MET A 322 -32.34 2.82 -9.81
C MET A 322 -31.72 2.35 -11.13
N LEU A 323 -30.60 2.95 -11.50
CA LEU A 323 -29.84 2.65 -12.71
C LEU A 323 -29.11 1.31 -12.60
N GLY A 324 -28.59 0.99 -11.41
CA GLY A 324 -27.91 -0.26 -11.13
C GLY A 324 -27.09 -0.21 -9.85
N THR A 325 -26.43 -1.34 -9.55
CA THR A 325 -25.61 -1.50 -8.35
C THR A 325 -24.15 -1.70 -8.72
N ILE A 326 -23.25 -0.98 -8.04
CA ILE A 326 -21.80 -1.11 -8.21
C ILE A 326 -21.18 -1.59 -6.90
N GLU A 327 -20.48 -2.72 -6.95
CA GLU A 327 -19.63 -3.14 -5.84
C GLU A 327 -18.19 -2.61 -6.01
N HIS A 328 -17.66 -2.07 -4.92
CA HIS A 328 -16.27 -1.64 -4.82
C HIS A 328 -15.63 -2.09 -3.51
N VAL A 329 -14.56 -2.88 -3.61
CA VAL A 329 -13.88 -3.45 -2.44
C VAL A 329 -12.64 -2.65 -2.08
N PHE A 330 -12.57 -2.21 -0.83
CA PHE A 330 -11.36 -1.72 -0.19
C PHE A 330 -10.79 -2.79 0.74
N THR A 331 -9.58 -2.56 1.25
CA THR A 331 -8.92 -3.51 2.17
C THR A 331 -9.64 -3.68 3.50
N HIS A 332 -10.40 -2.67 3.95
CA HIS A 332 -11.05 -2.63 5.27
C HIS A 332 -12.57 -2.46 5.21
N ARG A 333 -13.16 -2.27 4.02
CA ARG A 333 -14.63 -2.24 3.82
C ARG A 333 -14.99 -2.51 2.36
N ARG A 334 -16.25 -2.82 2.08
CA ARG A 334 -16.83 -2.92 0.74
C ARG A 334 -17.95 -1.89 0.60
N TRP A 335 -17.96 -1.13 -0.47
CA TRP A 335 -19.09 -0.29 -0.85
C TRP A 335 -20.00 -1.04 -1.81
N VAL A 336 -21.30 -0.92 -1.58
CA VAL A 336 -22.37 -1.34 -2.48
C VAL A 336 -23.12 -0.07 -2.86
N LEU A 337 -22.82 0.49 -4.03
CA LEU A 337 -23.39 1.76 -4.49
C LEU A 337 -24.66 1.46 -5.29
N ARG A 338 -25.82 1.87 -4.77
CA ARG A 338 -27.10 1.92 -5.48
C ARG A 338 -27.18 3.24 -6.22
N VAL A 339 -27.07 3.20 -7.56
CA VAL A 339 -26.94 4.39 -8.40
C VAL A 339 -28.30 4.81 -8.92
N TYR A 340 -28.64 6.09 -8.76
CA TYR A 340 -29.84 6.73 -9.29
C TYR A 340 -29.45 7.83 -10.24
N GLU A 341 -30.12 7.93 -11.38
CA GLU A 341 -29.94 9.04 -12.31
C GLU A 341 -31.10 10.02 -12.16
N GLY A 342 -30.83 11.31 -12.26
CA GLY A 342 -31.88 12.31 -12.22
C GLY A 342 -31.52 13.64 -12.87
N ARG A 343 -32.49 14.55 -12.86
CA ARG A 343 -32.35 15.89 -13.42
C ARG A 343 -32.63 16.94 -12.38
N ALA A 344 -31.76 17.93 -12.29
CA ALA A 344 -32.02 19.13 -11.52
C ALA A 344 -32.94 20.08 -12.30
N GLY A 345 -33.88 20.72 -11.59
CA GLY A 345 -34.81 21.70 -12.15
C GLY A 345 -34.57 23.12 -11.59
N GLY A 346 -35.16 24.14 -12.23
CA GLY A 346 -35.20 25.52 -11.72
C GLY A 346 -33.88 26.30 -11.74
N ALA A 347 -33.89 27.48 -11.12
CA ALA A 347 -32.69 28.29 -10.90
C ALA A 347 -31.86 27.67 -9.78
N GLN A 348 -30.75 27.04 -10.14
CA GLN A 348 -29.77 26.54 -9.17
C GLN A 348 -28.98 27.73 -8.62
N ARG A 349 -28.67 27.72 -7.31
CA ARG A 349 -27.73 28.71 -6.75
C ARG A 349 -26.41 28.62 -7.51
N LYS A 350 -25.83 29.78 -7.87
CA LYS A 350 -24.44 29.81 -8.34
C LYS A 350 -23.57 29.16 -7.27
N THR A 351 -22.86 28.12 -7.66
CA THR A 351 -21.88 27.47 -6.82
C THR A 351 -20.78 28.48 -6.48
N PRO A 352 -20.51 28.78 -5.19
CA PRO A 352 -19.33 29.56 -4.81
C PRO A 352 -18.05 28.93 -5.38
N SER A 353 -17.02 29.74 -5.65
CA SER A 353 -15.73 29.23 -6.16
C SER A 353 -15.11 28.17 -5.24
N ASP A 354 -15.38 28.27 -3.94
CA ASP A 354 -14.77 27.45 -2.89
C ASP A 354 -15.72 26.35 -2.39
N ALA A 355 -16.81 26.08 -3.12
CA ALA A 355 -17.75 25.05 -2.72
C ALA A 355 -17.14 23.65 -2.85
N ASP A 356 -17.47 22.78 -1.89
CA ASP A 356 -17.15 21.35 -1.93
C ASP A 356 -18.00 20.56 -2.95
N TRP A 357 -18.58 21.22 -3.94
CA TRP A 357 -19.34 20.63 -5.04
C TRP A 357 -19.36 21.54 -6.25
N CYS A 358 -19.58 21.00 -7.45
CA CYS A 358 -19.65 21.80 -8.68
C CYS A 358 -20.45 21.09 -9.79
N TRP A 359 -20.84 21.89 -10.80
CA TRP A 359 -21.43 21.41 -12.04
C TRP A 359 -20.35 21.30 -13.12
N VAL A 360 -20.05 20.09 -13.57
CA VAL A 360 -19.00 19.82 -14.57
C VAL A 360 -19.55 19.19 -15.83
N THR A 361 -19.02 19.59 -16.97
CA THR A 361 -19.17 18.86 -18.23
C THR A 361 -18.48 17.49 -18.14
N SER A 362 -18.79 16.60 -19.07
CA SER A 362 -18.12 15.30 -19.19
C SER A 362 -16.61 15.41 -19.44
N ASN A 363 -16.14 16.51 -20.03
CA ASN A 363 -14.72 16.77 -20.25
C ASN A 363 -14.05 17.31 -18.97
N GLU A 364 -14.67 18.28 -18.30
CA GLU A 364 -14.16 18.81 -17.02
C GLU A 364 -14.09 17.70 -15.95
N MET A 365 -15.09 16.82 -15.89
CA MET A 365 -15.08 15.66 -14.99
C MET A 365 -13.85 14.77 -15.17
N GLN A 366 -13.40 14.56 -16.42
CA GLN A 366 -12.23 13.74 -16.71
C GLN A 366 -10.92 14.41 -16.28
N ALA A 367 -10.90 15.73 -16.05
CA ALA A 367 -9.75 16.42 -15.49
C ALA A 367 -9.66 16.28 -13.97
N LEU A 368 -10.78 16.03 -13.29
CA LEU A 368 -10.82 15.88 -11.83
C LEU A 368 -10.27 14.52 -11.37
N PRO A 369 -9.66 14.44 -10.18
CA PRO A 369 -9.23 13.17 -9.58
C PRO A 369 -10.44 12.43 -8.98
N LEU A 370 -10.87 11.35 -9.65
CA LEU A 370 -11.97 10.48 -9.25
C LEU A 370 -11.44 9.17 -8.68
N ALA A 371 -12.17 8.58 -7.72
CA ALA A 371 -11.86 7.22 -7.31
C ALA A 371 -12.36 6.21 -8.36
N ARG A 372 -11.79 5.00 -8.38
CA ARG A 372 -12.25 3.93 -9.27
C ARG A 372 -13.73 3.60 -9.09
N ALA A 373 -14.29 3.76 -7.88
CA ALA A 373 -15.72 3.58 -7.64
C ALA A 373 -16.55 4.59 -8.45
N ASP A 374 -16.16 5.87 -8.42
CA ASP A 374 -16.84 6.95 -9.15
C ASP A 374 -16.68 6.83 -10.67
N GLN A 375 -15.52 6.35 -11.14
CA GLN A 375 -15.29 6.05 -12.55
C GLN A 375 -16.22 4.93 -13.07
N LYS A 376 -16.50 3.91 -12.24
CA LYS A 376 -17.48 2.86 -12.58
C LYS A 376 -18.89 3.43 -12.67
N VAL A 377 -19.27 4.34 -11.77
CA VAL A 377 -20.57 5.04 -11.83
C VAL A 377 -20.66 5.82 -13.14
N TRP A 378 -19.60 6.54 -13.53
CA TRP A 378 -19.59 7.27 -14.79
C TRP A 378 -19.76 6.36 -16.01
N LYS A 379 -19.10 5.20 -16.00
CA LYS A 379 -19.27 4.18 -17.05
C LYS A 379 -20.73 3.71 -17.13
N LEU A 380 -21.34 3.37 -15.99
CA LEU A 380 -22.74 2.94 -15.91
C LEU A 380 -23.71 4.00 -16.47
N VAL A 381 -23.47 5.28 -16.17
CA VAL A 381 -24.29 6.40 -16.65
C VAL A 381 -24.15 6.60 -18.17
N ARG A 382 -22.96 6.42 -18.74
CA ARG A 382 -22.69 6.61 -20.17
C ARG A 382 -23.17 5.49 -21.08
N GLU A 383 -23.23 4.26 -20.59
CA GLU A 383 -23.53 3.08 -21.42
C GLU A 383 -25.04 2.94 -21.76
N ARG A 384 -25.88 3.93 -21.40
CA ARG A 384 -27.28 3.99 -21.83
C ARG A 384 -27.43 4.58 -23.24
N PRO A 385 -28.18 3.92 -24.15
CA PRO A 385 -28.60 4.54 -25.42
C PRO A 385 -29.44 5.79 -25.15
N GLY A 386 -29.06 6.93 -25.75
CA GLY A 386 -29.83 8.18 -25.75
C GLY A 386 -29.39 9.29 -24.78
N THR A 387 -28.13 9.30 -24.31
CA THR A 387 -27.58 10.40 -23.48
C THR A 387 -27.06 11.59 -24.25
#